data_AF-A0A429T7V6-F1
#
_entry.id   AF-A0A429T7V6-F1
#
_cell.length_a   1.000
_cell.length_b   1.000
_cell.length_c   1.000
_cell.angle_alpha   90.00
_cell.angle_beta   90.00
_cell.angle_gamma   90.00
#
_symmetry.space_group_name_H-M   'P 1'
#
loop_
_entity.id
_entity.type
_entity.pdbx_description
1 polymer ?
#
loop_
_entity_poly.entity_id
_entity_poly.type
_entity_poly.pdbx_seq_one_letter_code
_entity_poly.pdbx_strand_id
1 'polypeptide(L)'
;MPQPRKEKQNHLIYADVVDSKSKAGVWMGERASFREKQGRILDALKDRTDWVELTDAIMVISTEPAGLTVIAPNPTLPGVIVLSDGGSPAASARLQAGGEEQVRAVMAELGIAEEETAA
;
A
#
# COMPACT_ATOMS: atom_id res chain seq x y z
N MET A 1 -16.65 0.08 27.20
CA MET A 1 -15.85 1.30 26.96
C MET A 1 -14.46 0.86 26.53
N PRO A 2 -14.02 1.09 25.28
CA PRO A 2 -12.70 0.65 24.85
C PRO A 2 -11.62 1.46 25.58
N GLN A 3 -10.64 0.77 26.18
CA GLN A 3 -9.54 1.41 26.92
C GLN A 3 -8.41 1.87 25.99
N PRO A 4 -7.77 3.04 26.25
CA PRO A 4 -6.57 3.46 25.54
C PRO A 4 -5.36 2.60 25.90
N ARG A 5 -4.40 2.45 24.96
CA ARG A 5 -3.27 1.51 25.05
C ARG A 5 -2.13 2.02 25.95
N LYS A 6 -1.37 1.07 26.54
CA LYS A 6 -0.30 1.31 27.54
C LYS A 6 1.12 1.51 26.99
N GLU A 7 1.48 1.04 25.79
CA GLU A 7 2.88 1.06 25.32
C GLU A 7 3.06 1.40 23.84
N LYS A 8 4.22 2.01 23.52
CA LYS A 8 4.58 2.60 22.22
C LYS A 8 4.69 1.58 21.09
N GLN A 9 4.88 0.29 21.37
CA GLN A 9 5.10 -0.76 20.36
C GLN A 9 3.83 -1.55 19.98
N ASN A 10 2.67 -1.21 20.56
CA ASN A 10 1.37 -1.75 20.12
C ASN A 10 0.87 -1.02 18.86
N HIS A 11 1.67 -1.05 17.80
CA HIS A 11 1.24 -0.59 16.48
C HIS A 11 0.36 -1.67 15.85
N LEU A 12 -0.88 -1.31 15.51
CA LEU A 12 -1.77 -2.17 14.72
C LEU A 12 -1.27 -2.32 13.27
N ILE A 13 -0.37 -1.46 12.81
CA ILE A 13 0.16 -1.45 11.45
C ILE A 13 1.62 -0.98 11.51
N TYR A 14 2.56 -1.87 11.21
CA TYR A 14 3.97 -1.52 11.01
C TYR A 14 4.12 -1.08 9.55
N ALA A 15 4.07 0.23 9.30
CA ALA A 15 4.56 0.76 8.04
C ALA A 15 6.06 0.99 8.24
N ASP A 16 6.88 0.14 7.63
CA ASP A 16 8.33 0.28 7.63
C ASP A 16 8.68 1.54 6.84
N VAL A 17 8.87 2.66 7.53
CA VAL A 17 9.33 3.90 6.92
C VAL A 17 10.84 3.77 6.74
N VAL A 18 11.24 2.97 5.75
CA VAL A 18 12.63 2.84 5.32
C VAL A 18 13.16 4.24 4.95
N ASP A 19 14.40 4.51 5.33
CA ASP A 19 15.13 5.78 5.39
C ASP A 19 14.93 6.76 4.21
N SER A 20 13.78 7.44 4.16
CA SER A 20 13.46 8.40 3.09
C SER A 20 14.06 9.79 3.32
N LYS A 21 14.86 10.01 4.38
CA LYS A 21 15.28 11.36 4.78
C LYS A 21 16.25 12.00 3.80
N SER A 22 17.07 11.20 3.12
CA SER A 22 18.06 11.68 2.16
C SER A 22 17.46 12.10 0.81
N LYS A 23 16.32 11.52 0.41
CA LYS A 23 15.65 11.79 -0.88
C LYS A 23 14.34 12.58 -0.79
N ALA A 24 13.84 12.86 0.42
CA ALA A 24 12.59 13.59 0.62
C ALA A 24 12.53 14.94 -0.14
N GLY A 25 13.66 15.64 -0.29
CA GLY A 25 13.73 16.90 -1.05
C GLY A 25 13.53 16.73 -2.56
N VAL A 26 14.06 15.66 -3.15
CA VAL A 26 13.90 15.33 -4.58
C VAL A 26 12.45 14.88 -4.84
N TRP A 27 11.93 14.05 -3.94
CA TRP A 27 10.61 13.42 -4.08
C TRP A 27 9.45 14.38 -3.82
N MET A 28 9.66 15.41 -2.99
CA MET A 28 8.70 16.49 -2.83
C MET A 28 8.60 17.37 -4.09
N GLY A 29 9.67 17.47 -4.90
CA GLY A 29 9.66 18.17 -6.18
C GLY A 29 8.89 17.44 -7.28
N GLU A 30 8.86 16.11 -7.23
CA GLU A 30 8.18 15.23 -8.20
C GLU A 30 6.78 14.79 -7.75
N ARG A 31 6.28 15.34 -6.64
CA ARG A 31 5.03 14.93 -6.00
C ARG A 31 3.81 14.89 -6.92
N ALA A 32 3.74 15.77 -7.93
CA ALA A 32 2.64 15.77 -8.89
C ALA A 32 2.69 14.56 -9.83
N SER A 33 3.87 14.24 -10.39
CA SER A 33 4.03 13.08 -11.27
C SER A 33 3.89 11.76 -10.49
N PHE A 34 4.29 11.75 -9.22
CA PHE A 34 4.08 10.60 -8.33
C PHE A 34 2.60 10.34 -8.07
N ARG A 35 1.85 11.39 -7.72
CA ARG A 35 0.40 11.28 -7.50
C ARG A 35 -0.35 10.83 -8.74
N GLU A 36 0.07 11.28 -9.92
CA GLU A 36 -0.51 10.83 -11.18
C GLU A 36 -0.27 9.33 -11.41
N LYS A 37 0.97 8.86 -11.25
CA LYS A 37 1.31 7.42 -11.35
C LYS A 37 0.55 6.59 -10.33
N GLN A 38 0.48 7.03 -9.07
CA GLN A 38 -0.25 6.37 -7.99
C GLN A 38 -1.74 6.25 -8.29
N GLY A 39 -2.36 7.32 -8.81
CA GLY A 39 -3.76 7.31 -9.23
C GLY A 39 -4.02 6.28 -10.33
N ARG A 40 -3.15 6.26 -11.36
CA ARG A 40 -3.24 5.27 -12.45
C ARG A 40 -3.12 3.83 -11.96
N ILE A 41 -2.23 3.56 -10.99
CA ILE A 41 -2.09 2.24 -10.38
C ILE A 41 -3.39 1.85 -9.66
N LEU A 42 -3.94 2.74 -8.83
CA LEU A 42 -5.18 2.46 -8.09
C LEU A 42 -6.36 2.23 -9.02
N ASP A 43 -6.51 3.04 -10.07
CA ASP A 43 -7.59 2.87 -11.04
C ASP A 43 -7.48 1.55 -11.79
N ALA A 44 -6.28 1.14 -12.20
CA ALA A 44 -6.07 -0.15 -12.85
C ALA A 44 -6.30 -1.37 -11.93
N LEU A 45 -6.09 -1.21 -10.61
CA LEU A 45 -6.39 -2.27 -9.63
C LEU A 45 -7.88 -2.49 -9.42
N LYS A 46 -8.71 -1.44 -9.60
CA LYS A 46 -10.17 -1.54 -9.48
C LYS A 46 -10.79 -2.50 -10.50
N ASP A 47 -10.17 -2.63 -11.67
CA ASP A 47 -10.62 -3.55 -12.73
C ASP A 47 -10.25 -5.03 -12.46
N ARG A 48 -9.45 -5.30 -11.43
CA ARG A 48 -8.86 -6.63 -11.14
C ARG A 48 -9.24 -7.20 -9.78
N THR A 49 -9.90 -6.40 -8.95
CA THR A 49 -10.13 -6.75 -7.55
C THR A 49 -11.57 -6.49 -7.19
N ASP A 50 -12.08 -7.29 -6.25
CA ASP A 50 -13.37 -7.01 -5.60
C ASP A 50 -13.13 -5.96 -4.51
N TRP A 51 -13.26 -4.69 -4.89
CA TRP A 51 -12.93 -3.54 -4.04
C TRP A 51 -14.16 -2.79 -3.55
N VAL A 52 -13.98 -2.14 -2.40
CA VAL A 52 -14.87 -1.15 -1.82
C VAL A 52 -14.16 0.19 -1.80
N GLU A 53 -14.90 1.25 -2.09
CA GLU A 53 -14.38 2.60 -2.12
C GLU A 53 -13.93 3.07 -0.73
N LEU A 54 -12.69 3.56 -0.68
CA LEU A 54 -12.15 4.37 0.40
C LEU A 54 -11.70 5.71 -0.21
N THR A 55 -11.83 6.80 0.53
CA THR A 55 -11.33 8.09 0.06
C THR A 55 -9.82 7.98 -0.23
N ASP A 56 -9.43 8.28 -1.47
CA ASP A 56 -8.06 8.23 -1.97
C ASP A 56 -7.36 6.86 -1.87
N ALA A 57 -8.10 5.76 -1.68
CA ALA A 57 -7.56 4.41 -1.54
C ALA A 57 -8.56 3.36 -2.07
N ILE A 58 -8.13 2.10 -2.11
CA ILE A 58 -9.03 0.97 -2.35
C ILE A 58 -8.93 -0.03 -1.20
N MET A 59 -10.07 -0.61 -0.82
CA MET A 59 -10.13 -1.73 0.11
C MET A 59 -10.59 -2.98 -0.64
N VAL A 60 -9.70 -3.94 -0.77
CA VAL A 60 -9.99 -5.25 -1.35
C VAL A 60 -10.49 -6.17 -0.25
N ILE A 61 -11.63 -6.82 -0.48
CA ILE A 61 -12.19 -7.82 0.44
C ILE A 61 -11.83 -9.21 -0.08
N SER A 62 -11.21 -10.04 0.76
CA SER A 62 -10.91 -11.42 0.42
C SER A 62 -11.66 -12.38 1.34
N THR A 63 -12.23 -13.43 0.76
CA THR A 63 -12.80 -14.55 1.51
C THR A 63 -11.80 -15.68 1.71
N GLU A 64 -10.74 -15.75 0.91
CA GLU A 64 -9.73 -16.81 0.93
C GLU A 64 -8.31 -16.27 0.65
N PRO A 65 -7.46 -16.11 1.69
CA PRO A 65 -7.81 -16.19 3.11
C PRO A 65 -8.72 -15.03 3.52
N ALA A 66 -9.60 -15.26 4.50
CA ALA A 66 -10.53 -14.23 4.95
C ALA A 66 -9.80 -13.02 5.55
N GLY A 67 -10.09 -11.84 5.02
CA GLY A 67 -9.50 -10.59 5.46
C GLY A 67 -9.71 -9.42 4.49
N LEU A 68 -8.97 -8.35 4.75
CA LEU A 68 -9.03 -7.10 4.01
C LEU A 68 -7.61 -6.68 3.61
N THR A 69 -7.49 -6.07 2.43
CA THR A 69 -6.26 -5.41 2.00
C THR A 69 -6.57 -3.97 1.59
N VAL A 70 -5.90 -3.00 2.20
CA VAL A 70 -5.98 -1.59 1.82
C VAL A 70 -4.77 -1.24 0.96
N ILE A 71 -5.02 -0.65 -0.20
CA ILE A 71 -3.98 -0.15 -1.10
C ILE A 71 -4.17 1.36 -1.25
N ALA A 72 -3.13 2.13 -0.93
CA ALA A 72 -3.20 3.59 -0.87
C ALA A 72 -1.94 4.26 -1.44
N PRO A 73 -2.01 5.50 -1.93
CA PRO A 73 -0.83 6.24 -2.38
C PRO A 73 0.17 6.42 -1.24
N ASN A 74 1.46 6.21 -1.51
CA ASN A 74 2.48 6.55 -0.53
C ASN A 74 2.64 8.09 -0.49
N PRO A 75 2.51 8.74 0.69
CA PRO A 75 2.55 10.19 0.79
C PRO A 75 3.94 10.78 0.52
N THR A 76 5.01 9.98 0.60
CA THR A 76 6.39 10.44 0.54
C THR A 76 7.21 9.81 -0.58
N LEU A 77 6.80 8.64 -1.10
CA LEU A 77 7.52 7.89 -2.13
C LEU A 77 6.64 7.69 -3.39
N PRO A 78 7.20 7.47 -4.59
CA PRO A 78 6.45 7.31 -5.85
C PRO A 78 5.52 6.09 -5.93
N GLY A 79 5.63 5.13 -5.01
CA GLY A 79 4.84 3.89 -5.00
C GLY A 79 3.51 3.98 -4.26
N VAL A 80 2.87 2.82 -4.07
CA VAL A 80 1.68 2.65 -3.22
C VAL A 80 2.03 1.81 -1.98
N ILE A 81 1.22 1.92 -0.94
CA ILE A 81 1.32 1.14 0.30
C ILE A 81 0.27 0.04 0.23
N VAL A 82 0.65 -1.19 0.57
CA VAL A 82 -0.26 -2.33 0.72
C VAL A 82 -0.31 -2.72 2.20
N LEU A 83 -1.48 -2.67 2.81
CA LEU A 83 -1.72 -3.06 4.20
C LEU A 83 -2.74 -4.16 4.24
N SER A 84 -2.49 -5.25 4.96
CA SER A 84 -3.44 -6.37 5.03
C SER A 84 -3.74 -6.81 6.45
N ASP A 85 -5.00 -7.16 6.67
CA ASP A 85 -5.52 -7.71 7.92
C ASP A 85 -6.33 -8.97 7.63
N GLY A 86 -5.77 -10.11 7.95
CA GLY A 86 -6.43 -11.41 7.88
C GLY A 86 -6.65 -12.00 9.26
N GLY A 87 -7.50 -13.04 9.34
CA GLY A 87 -7.81 -13.71 10.62
C GLY A 87 -6.62 -14.37 11.34
N SER A 88 -5.41 -14.34 10.77
CA SER A 88 -4.17 -14.79 11.39
C SER A 88 -2.95 -14.10 10.75
N PRO A 89 -1.77 -14.07 11.39
CA PRO A 89 -0.56 -13.50 10.79
C PRO A 89 -0.19 -14.11 9.44
N ALA A 90 -0.40 -15.42 9.27
CA ALA A 90 -0.16 -16.11 8.00
C ALA A 90 -1.16 -15.70 6.91
N ALA A 91 -2.42 -15.44 7.28
CA ALA A 91 -3.43 -14.89 6.38
C ALA A 91 -3.08 -13.46 5.95
N SER A 92 -2.72 -12.58 6.90
CA SER A 92 -2.29 -11.21 6.60
C SER A 92 -1.09 -11.17 5.66
N ALA A 93 -0.08 -12.02 5.89
CA ALA A 93 1.09 -12.10 5.03
C ALA A 93 0.75 -12.56 3.60
N ARG A 94 -0.17 -13.53 3.44
CA ARG A 94 -0.64 -13.98 2.12
C ARG A 94 -1.43 -12.91 1.39
N LEU A 95 -2.33 -12.22 2.10
CA LEU A 95 -3.10 -11.09 1.55
C LEU A 95 -2.18 -9.96 1.09
N GLN A 96 -1.18 -9.62 1.91
CA GLN A 96 -0.21 -8.59 1.59
C GLN A 96 0.61 -8.97 0.36
N ALA A 97 1.16 -10.18 0.33
CA ALA A 97 1.94 -10.66 -0.82
C ALA A 97 1.09 -10.67 -2.11
N GLY A 98 -0.17 -11.09 -2.04
CA GLY A 98 -1.09 -11.05 -3.18
C GLY A 98 -1.40 -9.62 -3.65
N GLY A 99 -1.63 -8.70 -2.72
CA GLY A 99 -1.81 -7.27 -3.03
C GLY A 99 -0.57 -6.66 -3.68
N GLU A 100 0.62 -6.94 -3.15
CA GLU A 100 1.89 -6.50 -3.73
C GLU A 100 2.15 -7.08 -5.13
N GLU A 101 1.80 -8.35 -5.36
CA GLU A 101 1.90 -8.99 -6.67
C GLU A 101 0.99 -8.31 -7.70
N GLN A 102 -0.25 -8.00 -7.33
CA GLN A 102 -1.19 -7.28 -8.20
C GLN A 102 -0.68 -5.87 -8.53
N VAL A 103 -0.17 -5.15 -7.52
CA VAL A 103 0.44 -3.83 -7.72
C VAL A 103 1.62 -3.92 -8.69
N ARG A 104 2.53 -4.89 -8.50
CA ARG A 104 3.68 -5.09 -9.37
C ARG A 104 3.26 -5.44 -10.81
N ALA A 105 2.24 -6.28 -10.99
CA ALA A 105 1.69 -6.59 -12.31
C ALA A 105 1.13 -5.34 -13.01
N VAL A 106 0.33 -4.55 -12.30
CA VAL A 106 -0.22 -3.29 -12.81
C VAL A 106 0.89 -2.29 -13.15
N MET A 107 1.90 -2.14 -12.29
CA MET A 107 3.03 -1.26 -12.55
C MET A 107 3.78 -1.68 -13.83
N ALA A 108 4.03 -2.98 -14.02
CA ALA A 108 4.69 -3.50 -15.21
C ALA A 108 3.89 -3.20 -16.50
N GLU A 109 2.57 -3.39 -16.47
CA GLU A 109 1.70 -3.11 -17.62
C GLU A 109 1.62 -1.61 -17.95
N LEU A 110 1.63 -0.75 -16.94
CA LEU A 110 1.64 0.70 -17.10
C LEU A 110 3.02 1.26 -17.47
N GLY A 111 4.05 0.41 -17.52
CA GLY A 111 5.44 0.82 -17.77
C GLY A 111 6.02 1.68 -16.64
N ILE A 112 5.52 1.52 -15.41
CA ILE A 112 6.01 2.22 -14.22
C ILE A 112 7.12 1.36 -13.61
N ALA A 113 8.35 1.88 -13.63
CA ALA A 113 9.49 1.19 -13.02
C ALA A 113 9.37 1.14 -11.49
N GLU A 114 9.76 0.02 -10.91
CA GLU A 114 10.00 -0.09 -9.47
C GLU A 114 11.30 0.67 -9.15
N GLU A 115 11.18 1.80 -8.46
CA GLU A 115 12.34 2.60 -8.08
C GLU A 115 12.97 1.99 -6.83
N GLU A 116 14.22 1.52 -6.95
CA GLU A 116 14.98 1.03 -5.79
C GLU A 116 15.08 2.15 -4.74
N THR A 117 14.52 1.89 -3.56
CA THR A 117 14.96 2.58 -2.34
C THR A 117 16.43 2.23 -2.16
N ALA A 118 17.30 3.24 -2.26
CA ALA A 118 18.73 3.05 -2.01
C ALA A 118 18.92 2.43 -0.61
N ALA A 119 19.66 1.33 -0.56
CA ALA A 119 19.99 0.60 0.66
C ALA A 119 20.86 1.42 1.63
#